data_AF-A0A2T2N3J2-F1
#
_entry.id   AF-A0A2T2N3J2-F1
#
_cell.length_a   1.000
_cell.length_b   1.000
_cell.length_c   1.000
_cell.angle_alpha   90.00
_cell.angle_beta   90.00
_cell.angle_gamma   90.00
#
_symmetry.space_group_name_H-M   'P 1'
#
loop_
_entity.id
_entity.type
_entity.pdbx_description
1 polymer ?
#
loop_
_entity_poly.entity_id
_entity_poly.type
_entity_poly.pdbx_seq_one_letter_code
_entity_poly.pdbx_strand_id
1 'polypeptide(L)'
;MATHRTFLITLLLATLWSLLCSAQVYRADSRSPDNIRGAGGFQPRGGAIGAVPADISLWNHVNGAANGFSRMDDGYVSTTTDRNLADSWVRNNFGGNGWIYRIALAPNMIDCQATLGTFNPFPNEREMAAIGGIRYEQIIGWSQMVGGTRQAEVANPGYNGARYNGLRGAGAQPSLAAFPANHRAWSQAPWNAFSTCTNPRRAARDFEKRQSCGPRQSNVQFANEYMARNNL
;
A
#
# COMPACT_ATOMS: atom_id res chain seq x y z
N MET A 1 14.73 43.97 -23.94
CA MET A 1 13.84 42.92 -24.48
C MET A 1 14.43 41.49 -24.45
N ALA A 2 15.48 41.19 -23.67
CA ALA A 2 16.10 39.86 -23.63
C ALA A 2 15.87 39.08 -22.31
N THR A 3 15.35 39.71 -21.26
CA THR A 3 15.23 39.14 -19.92
C THR A 3 13.94 38.35 -19.67
N HIS A 4 12.87 38.59 -20.42
CA HIS A 4 11.61 37.84 -20.28
C HIS A 4 11.64 36.46 -20.95
N ARG A 5 12.48 36.26 -21.99
CA ARG A 5 12.56 35.01 -22.75
C ARG A 5 13.27 33.89 -21.97
N THR A 6 14.28 34.23 -21.18
CA THR A 6 15.05 33.28 -20.36
C THR A 6 14.27 32.80 -19.14
N PHE A 7 13.43 33.65 -18.56
CA PHE A 7 12.59 33.33 -17.39
C PHE A 7 11.44 32.36 -17.73
N LEU A 8 10.91 32.44 -18.95
CA LEU A 8 9.88 31.51 -19.44
C LEU A 8 10.45 30.11 -19.74
N ILE A 9 11.69 30.02 -20.21
CA ILE A 9 12.35 28.73 -20.54
C ILE A 9 12.75 27.95 -19.27
N THR A 10 13.21 28.62 -18.21
CA THR A 10 13.56 27.96 -16.95
C THR A 10 12.33 27.45 -16.19
N LEU A 11 11.19 28.15 -16.26
CA LEU A 11 9.91 27.70 -15.67
C LEU A 11 9.33 26.48 -16.42
N LEU A 12 9.54 26.38 -17.74
CA LEU A 12 9.15 25.24 -18.57
C LEU A 12 10.00 23.98 -18.30
N LEU A 13 11.32 24.14 -18.05
CA LEU A 13 12.20 23.00 -17.72
C LEU A 13 11.96 22.45 -16.30
N ALA A 14 11.61 23.30 -15.32
CA ALA A 14 11.29 22.88 -13.96
C ALA A 14 9.92 22.18 -13.84
N THR A 15 8.95 22.58 -14.66
CA THR A 15 7.64 21.91 -14.75
C THR A 15 7.72 20.58 -15.52
N LEU A 16 8.59 20.47 -16.54
CA LEU A 16 8.86 19.17 -17.19
C LEU A 16 9.51 18.16 -16.23
N TRP A 17 10.41 18.58 -15.34
CA TRP A 17 11.11 17.65 -14.43
C TRP A 17 10.20 17.06 -13.35
N SER A 18 9.23 17.84 -12.87
CA SER A 18 8.24 17.41 -11.88
C SER A 18 7.16 16.50 -12.48
N LEU A 19 6.93 16.56 -13.80
CA LEU A 19 6.10 15.61 -14.55
C LEU A 19 6.82 14.28 -14.85
N LEU A 20 8.15 14.26 -14.81
CA LEU A 20 8.98 13.09 -15.09
C LEU A 20 9.33 12.25 -13.85
N CYS A 21 9.11 12.78 -12.64
CA CYS A 21 9.39 12.06 -11.40
C CYS A 21 8.12 11.40 -10.85
N SER A 22 8.03 10.07 -10.96
CA SER A 22 7.00 9.32 -10.25
C SER A 22 7.29 9.36 -8.75
N ALA A 23 6.30 9.73 -7.93
CA ALA A 23 6.35 9.40 -6.52
C ALA A 23 6.46 7.88 -6.38
N GLN A 24 7.22 7.39 -5.39
CA GLN A 24 7.66 5.99 -5.37
C GLN A 24 7.73 5.41 -3.97
N VAL A 25 7.65 4.09 -3.92
CA VAL A 25 7.82 3.25 -2.73
C VAL A 25 8.86 2.18 -3.00
N TYR A 26 9.31 1.54 -1.94
CA TYR A 26 10.35 0.52 -1.97
C TYR A 26 9.85 -0.77 -1.36
N ARG A 27 10.30 -1.89 -1.92
CA ARG A 27 10.02 -3.22 -1.39
C ARG A 27 11.30 -4.04 -1.35
N ALA A 28 11.61 -4.58 -0.17
CA ALA A 28 12.58 -5.65 -0.02
C ALA A 28 11.94 -6.98 -0.40
N ASP A 29 12.62 -7.78 -1.23
CA ASP A 29 12.17 -9.13 -1.58
C ASP A 29 13.37 -10.04 -1.87
N SER A 30 13.23 -11.33 -1.57
CA SER A 30 14.24 -12.35 -1.86
C SER A 30 14.07 -12.99 -3.25
N ARG A 31 13.01 -12.66 -3.99
CA ARG A 31 12.82 -13.13 -5.37
C ARG A 31 13.55 -12.23 -6.35
N SER A 32 14.12 -12.85 -7.38
CA SER A 32 14.84 -12.14 -8.44
C SER A 32 13.89 -11.39 -9.38
N PRO A 33 14.37 -10.37 -10.11
CA PRO A 33 13.57 -9.63 -11.08
C PRO A 33 12.95 -10.54 -12.16
N ASP A 34 13.65 -11.60 -12.56
CA ASP A 34 13.12 -12.58 -13.51
C ASP A 34 11.97 -13.40 -12.93
N ASN A 35 12.04 -13.78 -11.65
CA ASN A 35 10.93 -14.45 -10.98
C ASN A 35 9.72 -13.52 -10.84
N ILE A 36 9.96 -12.25 -10.49
CA ILE A 36 8.89 -11.24 -10.41
C ILE A 36 8.27 -10.98 -11.79
N ARG A 37 9.08 -10.90 -12.85
CA ARG A 37 8.61 -10.80 -14.23
C ARG A 37 7.77 -12.01 -14.64
N GLY A 38 8.25 -13.23 -14.38
CA GLY A 38 7.55 -14.48 -14.69
C GLY A 38 6.22 -14.61 -13.96
N ALA A 39 6.11 -14.02 -12.77
CA ALA A 39 4.86 -13.93 -12.02
C ALA A 39 3.95 -12.77 -12.45
N GLY A 40 4.34 -11.94 -13.42
CA GLY A 40 3.59 -10.75 -13.84
C GLY A 40 3.64 -9.58 -12.83
N GLY A 41 4.48 -9.68 -11.80
CA GLY A 41 4.62 -8.69 -10.73
C GLY A 41 4.63 -9.31 -9.32
N PHE A 42 4.41 -8.48 -8.30
CA PHE A 42 4.21 -8.96 -6.94
C PHE A 42 2.75 -9.35 -6.73
N GLN A 43 2.53 -10.65 -6.69
CA GLN A 43 1.26 -11.24 -6.28
C GLN A 43 1.01 -10.94 -4.79
N PRO A 44 -0.22 -10.53 -4.40
CA PRO A 44 -0.60 -10.56 -3.00
C PRO A 44 -0.56 -12.01 -2.52
N ARG A 45 -0.19 -12.23 -1.27
CA ARG A 45 -0.22 -13.60 -0.75
C ARG A 45 -1.69 -14.05 -0.66
N GLY A 46 -1.97 -15.26 -1.14
CA GLY A 46 -3.32 -15.86 -1.10
C GLY A 46 -4.22 -15.51 -2.28
N GLY A 47 -3.69 -14.85 -3.31
CA GLY A 47 -4.45 -14.52 -4.50
C GLY A 47 -3.58 -14.22 -5.71
N ALA A 48 -4.24 -13.76 -6.77
CA ALA A 48 -3.62 -13.24 -7.97
C ALA A 48 -3.71 -11.71 -8.02
N ILE A 49 -2.88 -11.07 -8.85
CA ILE A 49 -2.95 -9.63 -9.09
C ILE A 49 -4.35 -9.28 -9.60
N GLY A 50 -4.95 -8.26 -8.99
CA GLY A 50 -6.32 -7.82 -9.29
C GLY A 50 -7.43 -8.67 -8.66
N ALA A 51 -7.10 -9.80 -8.01
CA ALA A 51 -8.09 -10.59 -7.29
C ALA A 51 -8.37 -10.01 -5.90
N VAL A 52 -9.62 -10.13 -5.46
CA VAL A 52 -10.06 -9.76 -4.11
C VAL A 52 -10.30 -11.05 -3.31
N PRO A 53 -9.39 -11.46 -2.39
CA PRO A 53 -9.58 -12.65 -1.58
C PRO A 53 -10.67 -12.46 -0.52
N ALA A 54 -11.14 -13.57 0.04
CA ALA A 54 -12.20 -13.56 1.05
C ALA A 54 -11.81 -12.85 2.35
N ASP A 55 -10.54 -12.96 2.79
CA ASP A 55 -10.02 -12.27 4.00
C ASP A 55 -9.34 -10.93 3.67
N ILE A 56 -9.77 -10.24 2.61
CA ILE A 56 -9.16 -8.95 2.29
C ILE A 56 -9.32 -7.96 3.45
N SER A 57 -8.22 -7.59 4.09
CA SER A 57 -8.24 -6.80 5.31
C SER A 57 -6.91 -6.09 5.56
N LEU A 58 -6.93 -4.76 5.47
CA LEU A 58 -5.75 -3.95 5.76
C LEU A 58 -5.34 -4.08 7.24
N TRP A 59 -6.30 -4.17 8.16
CA TRP A 59 -6.04 -4.44 9.56
C TRP A 59 -5.26 -5.76 9.75
N ASN A 60 -5.72 -6.85 9.15
CA ASN A 60 -5.06 -8.15 9.26
C ASN A 60 -3.68 -8.13 8.58
N HIS A 61 -3.56 -7.43 7.45
CA HIS A 61 -2.30 -7.25 6.72
C HIS A 61 -1.21 -6.65 7.60
N VAL A 62 -1.51 -5.49 8.19
CA VAL A 62 -0.57 -4.72 9.01
C VAL A 62 -0.21 -5.48 10.30
N ASN A 63 -1.15 -6.21 10.90
CA ASN A 63 -0.85 -7.04 12.07
C ASN A 63 -0.02 -8.28 11.73
N GLY A 64 0.14 -8.60 10.44
CA GLY A 64 1.00 -9.67 9.96
C GLY A 64 0.63 -11.08 10.45
N ALA A 65 1.45 -12.03 10.04
CA ALA A 65 1.49 -13.39 10.57
C ALA A 65 2.51 -13.48 11.72
N ALA A 66 2.42 -14.53 12.53
CA ALA A 66 3.30 -14.74 13.68
C ALA A 66 4.81 -14.83 13.32
N ASN A 67 5.13 -15.04 12.04
CA ASN A 67 6.50 -15.07 11.52
C ASN A 67 7.06 -13.69 11.12
N GLY A 68 6.35 -12.60 11.43
CA GLY A 68 6.80 -11.23 11.16
C GLY A 68 6.64 -10.77 9.71
N PHE A 69 6.05 -11.57 8.83
CA PHE A 69 5.69 -11.16 7.48
C PHE A 69 4.19 -10.84 7.37
N SER A 70 3.77 -10.11 6.33
CA SER A 70 2.35 -9.95 5.98
C SER A 70 1.66 -11.32 5.91
N ARG A 71 0.36 -11.34 6.28
CA ARG A 71 -0.43 -12.58 6.24
C ARG A 71 -0.54 -13.12 4.83
N MET A 72 -0.88 -14.41 4.75
CA MET A 72 -0.81 -15.14 3.50
C MET A 72 -2.10 -15.08 2.67
N ASP A 73 -3.09 -14.31 3.08
CA ASP A 73 -4.46 -14.30 2.57
C ASP A 73 -5.14 -12.92 2.54
N ASP A 74 -4.39 -11.86 2.86
CA ASP A 74 -4.93 -10.52 3.14
C ASP A 74 -5.16 -9.66 1.88
N GLY A 75 -4.69 -10.08 0.70
CA GLY A 75 -4.92 -9.38 -0.56
C GLY A 75 -4.04 -8.15 -0.82
N TYR A 76 -3.04 -7.91 0.03
CA TYR A 76 -2.13 -6.77 -0.11
C TYR A 76 -0.67 -7.20 -0.32
N VAL A 77 0.12 -6.28 -0.88
CA VAL A 77 1.59 -6.39 -0.91
C VAL A 77 2.18 -5.19 -0.19
N SER A 78 2.94 -5.47 0.87
CA SER A 78 3.59 -4.44 1.67
C SER A 78 4.73 -3.75 0.92
N THR A 79 4.81 -2.43 1.04
CA THR A 79 5.91 -1.57 0.58
C THR A 79 6.13 -0.45 1.59
N THR A 80 7.27 0.23 1.54
CA THR A 80 7.57 1.36 2.42
C THR A 80 8.00 2.58 1.61
N THR A 81 7.68 3.77 2.11
CA THR A 81 8.25 5.02 1.56
C THR A 81 9.71 5.24 2.00
N ASP A 82 10.22 4.47 2.97
CA ASP A 82 11.59 4.60 3.48
C ASP A 82 12.53 3.56 2.87
N ARG A 83 13.41 4.02 1.99
CA ARG A 83 14.41 3.16 1.33
C ARG A 83 15.37 2.51 2.31
N ASN A 84 15.74 3.19 3.41
CA ASN A 84 16.66 2.64 4.39
C ASN A 84 16.01 1.53 5.21
N LEU A 85 14.70 1.63 5.45
CA LEU A 85 13.93 0.53 6.03
C LEU A 85 13.92 -0.68 5.09
N ALA A 86 13.73 -0.49 3.78
CA ALA A 86 13.81 -1.60 2.84
C ALA A 86 15.21 -2.27 2.84
N ASP A 87 16.29 -1.49 2.95
CA ASP A 87 17.64 -2.05 3.09
C ASP A 87 17.81 -2.88 4.37
N SER A 88 17.35 -2.33 5.51
CA SER A 88 17.46 -3.04 6.79
C SER A 88 16.67 -4.34 6.76
N TRP A 89 15.52 -4.37 6.08
CA TRP A 89 14.77 -5.60 5.85
C TRP A 89 15.60 -6.66 5.13
N VAL A 90 16.31 -6.33 4.05
CA VAL A 90 17.17 -7.30 3.36
C VAL A 90 18.34 -7.76 4.24
N ARG A 91 18.96 -6.84 4.99
CA ARG A 91 20.05 -7.19 5.93
C ARG A 91 19.59 -8.15 7.02
N ASN A 92 18.44 -7.86 7.61
CA ASN A 92 17.97 -8.55 8.81
C ASN A 92 17.21 -9.84 8.50
N ASN A 93 16.53 -9.91 7.35
CA ASN A 93 15.62 -11.03 7.03
C ASN A 93 16.11 -11.91 5.88
N PHE A 94 17.01 -11.41 5.03
CA PHE A 94 17.53 -12.16 3.87
C PHE A 94 19.06 -12.32 3.91
N GLY A 95 19.66 -12.22 5.11
CA GLY A 95 21.10 -12.40 5.30
C GLY A 95 21.96 -11.43 4.49
N GLY A 96 21.45 -10.23 4.21
CA GLY A 96 22.12 -9.23 3.37
C GLY A 96 22.06 -9.49 1.87
N ASN A 97 21.35 -10.53 1.42
CA ASN A 97 21.25 -10.87 0.00
C ASN A 97 19.78 -10.81 -0.46
N GLY A 98 19.49 -10.03 -1.49
CA GLY A 98 18.12 -9.86 -1.98
C GLY A 98 18.01 -8.69 -2.94
N TRP A 99 16.80 -8.16 -3.10
CA TRP A 99 16.53 -7.04 -3.99
C TRP A 99 15.71 -5.97 -3.30
N ILE A 100 16.03 -4.72 -3.63
CA ILE A 100 15.24 -3.54 -3.30
C ILE A 100 14.58 -3.08 -4.60
N TYR A 101 13.28 -3.29 -4.69
CA TYR A 101 12.48 -2.84 -5.83
C TYR A 101 11.99 -1.42 -5.59
N ARG A 102 12.12 -0.57 -6.60
CA ARG A 102 11.58 0.79 -6.63
C ARG A 102 10.34 0.80 -7.51
N ILE A 103 9.22 1.23 -6.94
CA ILE A 103 7.89 0.99 -7.50
C ILE A 103 7.14 2.31 -7.56
N ALA A 104 6.49 2.60 -8.68
CA ALA A 104 5.71 3.81 -8.85
C ALA A 104 4.47 3.78 -7.93
N LEU A 105 4.19 4.90 -7.27
CA LEU A 105 2.91 5.09 -6.60
C LEU A 105 1.79 5.12 -7.63
N ALA A 106 0.69 4.45 -7.31
CA ALA A 106 -0.54 4.46 -8.08
C ALA A 106 -1.73 4.25 -7.14
N PRO A 107 -2.98 4.36 -7.61
CA PRO A 107 -4.16 4.22 -6.76
C PRO A 107 -4.32 2.87 -6.06
N ASN A 108 -3.54 1.84 -6.39
CA ASN A 108 -3.49 0.61 -5.58
C ASN A 108 -2.72 0.77 -4.26
N MET A 109 -1.92 1.82 -4.09
CA MET A 109 -1.07 2.03 -2.91
C MET A 109 -1.85 2.75 -1.80
N ILE A 110 -2.26 2.01 -0.76
CA ILE A 110 -3.02 2.52 0.38
C ILE A 110 -2.07 2.91 1.51
N ASP A 111 -2.22 4.12 2.06
CA ASP A 111 -1.42 4.56 3.20
C ASP A 111 -1.95 3.91 4.49
N CYS A 112 -1.17 2.99 5.07
CA CYS A 112 -1.58 2.25 6.26
C CYS A 112 -1.77 3.16 7.47
N GLN A 113 -0.86 4.11 7.68
CA GLN A 113 -0.92 5.02 8.82
C GLN A 113 -2.10 5.99 8.68
N ALA A 114 -2.30 6.57 7.51
CA ALA A 114 -3.41 7.50 7.28
C ALA A 114 -4.77 6.78 7.33
N THR A 115 -4.81 5.49 6.97
CA THR A 115 -6.05 4.68 6.98
C THR A 115 -6.42 4.15 8.36
N LEU A 116 -5.45 3.62 9.11
CA LEU A 116 -5.68 3.01 10.42
C LEU A 116 -5.52 4.00 11.59
N GLY A 117 -4.89 5.15 11.35
CA GLY A 117 -4.76 6.23 12.31
C GLY A 117 -4.04 5.79 13.59
N THR A 118 -4.63 6.11 14.74
CA THR A 118 -4.10 5.75 16.07
C THR A 118 -4.14 4.25 16.35
N PHE A 119 -4.79 3.45 15.49
CA PHE A 119 -4.86 2.00 15.62
C PHE A 119 -3.78 1.28 14.83
N ASN A 120 -2.98 1.97 14.01
CA ASN A 120 -1.86 1.33 13.33
C ASN A 120 -0.80 0.86 14.35
N PRO A 121 -0.50 -0.45 14.46
CA PRO A 121 0.54 -0.93 15.38
C PRO A 121 1.96 -0.59 14.91
N PHE A 122 2.17 -0.31 13.62
CA PHE A 122 3.49 -0.12 13.02
C PHE A 122 3.61 1.21 12.23
N PRO A 123 3.35 2.38 12.86
CA PRO A 123 3.42 3.68 12.20
C PRO A 123 4.80 3.98 11.60
N ASN A 124 5.86 3.48 12.25
CA ASN A 124 7.25 3.73 11.86
C ASN A 124 7.67 2.99 10.59
N GLU A 125 6.89 2.01 10.14
CA GLU A 125 7.18 1.30 8.88
C GLU A 125 6.87 2.15 7.64
N ARG A 126 6.10 3.23 7.81
CA ARG A 126 5.70 4.14 6.73
C ARG A 126 5.15 3.37 5.51
N GLU A 127 4.32 2.39 5.83
CA GLU A 127 3.86 1.37 4.90
C GLU A 127 2.81 1.94 3.92
N MET A 128 3.00 1.59 2.66
CA MET A 128 1.99 1.69 1.61
C MET A 128 1.63 0.27 1.17
N ALA A 129 0.41 -0.18 1.47
CA ALA A 129 -0.05 -1.51 1.12
C ALA A 129 -0.71 -1.50 -0.27
N ALA A 130 -0.19 -2.31 -1.19
CA ALA A 130 -0.73 -2.41 -2.54
C ALA A 130 -1.91 -3.38 -2.60
N ILE A 131 -3.14 -2.87 -2.67
CA ILE A 131 -4.34 -3.71 -2.82
C ILE A 131 -4.33 -4.42 -4.17
N GLY A 132 -4.56 -5.74 -4.15
CA GLY A 132 -4.56 -6.55 -5.37
C GLY A 132 -3.17 -6.71 -6.00
N GLY A 133 -2.09 -6.42 -5.25
CA GLY A 133 -0.71 -6.60 -5.70
C GLY A 133 -0.15 -5.48 -6.57
N ILE A 134 1.01 -5.75 -7.16
CA ILE A 134 1.82 -4.79 -7.91
C ILE A 134 2.17 -5.41 -9.26
N ARG A 135 1.72 -4.79 -10.35
CA ARG A 135 2.01 -5.27 -11.72
C ARG A 135 3.48 -5.05 -12.06
N TYR A 136 4.07 -5.93 -12.88
CA TYR A 136 5.47 -5.79 -13.31
C TYR A 136 5.74 -4.44 -13.97
N GLU A 137 4.80 -3.96 -14.78
CA GLU A 137 4.85 -2.65 -15.44
C GLU A 137 4.81 -1.43 -14.49
N GLN A 138 4.46 -1.63 -13.21
CA GLN A 138 4.49 -0.59 -12.17
C GLN A 138 5.87 -0.45 -11.50
N ILE A 139 6.73 -1.46 -11.66
CA ILE A 139 8.07 -1.49 -11.06
C ILE A 139 8.99 -0.63 -11.91
N ILE A 140 9.59 0.41 -11.33
CA ILE A 140 10.48 1.35 -12.03
C ILE A 140 11.87 0.72 -12.24
N GLY A 141 12.35 -0.03 -11.26
CA GLY A 141 13.67 -0.65 -11.28
C GLY A 141 13.97 -1.38 -9.99
N TRP A 142 15.20 -1.89 -9.88
CA TRP A 142 15.65 -2.61 -8.70
C TRP A 142 17.15 -2.48 -8.50
N SER A 143 17.58 -2.52 -7.24
CA SER A 143 18.98 -2.72 -6.86
C SER A 143 19.11 -4.08 -6.19
N GLN A 144 20.10 -4.87 -6.61
CA GLN A 144 20.48 -6.05 -5.86
C GLN A 144 21.24 -5.63 -4.59
N MET A 145 21.04 -6.38 -3.52
CA MET A 145 21.84 -6.32 -2.29
C MET A 145 22.68 -7.60 -2.24
N VAL A 146 23.99 -7.44 -2.05
CA VAL A 146 24.94 -8.56 -1.90
C VAL A 146 25.78 -8.30 -0.66
N GLY A 147 25.73 -9.22 0.31
CA GLY A 147 26.43 -9.06 1.58
C GLY A 147 26.07 -7.77 2.34
N GLY A 148 24.83 -7.28 2.20
CA GLY A 148 24.35 -6.05 2.84
C GLY A 148 24.67 -4.74 2.10
N THR A 149 25.40 -4.84 0.97
CA THR A 149 25.78 -3.72 0.11
C THR A 149 24.86 -3.63 -1.10
N ARG A 150 24.23 -2.46 -1.27
CA ARG A 150 23.37 -2.16 -2.41
C ARG A 150 24.24 -1.93 -3.67
N GLN A 151 23.92 -2.67 -4.72
CA GLN A 151 24.51 -2.51 -6.06
C GLN A 151 23.83 -1.37 -6.83
N ALA A 152 24.41 -0.97 -7.96
CA ALA A 152 23.80 -0.01 -8.87
C ALA A 152 22.36 -0.45 -9.24
N GLU A 153 21.46 0.52 -9.33
CA GLU A 153 20.09 0.25 -9.74
C GLU A 153 20.03 -0.09 -11.25
N VAL A 154 19.25 -1.12 -11.58
CA VAL A 154 18.89 -1.48 -12.95
C VAL A 154 17.46 -1.04 -13.20
N ALA A 155 17.27 -0.26 -14.27
CA ALA A 155 15.93 0.15 -14.70
C ALA A 155 15.15 -1.05 -15.25
N ASN A 156 13.85 -1.10 -14.96
CA ASN A 156 12.97 -2.12 -15.51
C ASN A 156 12.58 -1.73 -16.96
N PRO A 157 12.97 -2.49 -17.99
CA PRO A 157 12.56 -2.19 -19.37
C PRO A 157 11.04 -2.36 -19.59
N GLY A 158 10.35 -3.09 -18.71
CA GLY A 158 8.90 -3.25 -18.74
C GLY A 158 8.13 -2.14 -18.02
N TYR A 159 8.79 -1.17 -17.41
CA TYR A 159 8.11 -0.07 -16.72
C TYR A 159 7.26 0.76 -17.70
N ASN A 160 5.96 0.91 -17.41
CA ASN A 160 5.06 1.71 -18.23
C ASN A 160 4.95 3.15 -17.69
N GLY A 161 5.94 3.98 -17.99
CA GLY A 161 5.96 5.38 -17.57
C GLY A 161 4.76 6.19 -18.05
N ALA A 162 4.20 5.89 -19.23
CA ALA A 162 3.00 6.58 -19.73
C ALA A 162 1.76 6.33 -18.85
N ARG A 163 1.67 5.15 -18.23
CA ARG A 163 0.60 4.78 -17.30
C ARG A 163 0.84 5.35 -15.90
N TYR A 164 2.07 5.28 -15.40
CA TYR A 164 2.35 5.50 -13.98
C TYR A 164 2.95 6.86 -13.63
N ASN A 165 3.63 7.53 -14.57
CA ASN A 165 4.19 8.85 -14.30
C ASN A 165 3.05 9.84 -14.03
N GLY A 166 3.18 10.63 -12.97
CA GLY A 166 2.16 11.57 -12.54
C GLY A 166 1.06 10.98 -11.65
N LEU A 167 0.94 9.66 -11.54
CA LEU A 167 0.03 9.05 -10.57
C LEU A 167 0.49 9.30 -9.13
N ARG A 168 -0.43 9.09 -8.19
CA ARG A 168 -0.23 9.22 -6.75
C ARG A 168 -0.82 8.00 -6.05
N GLY A 169 -0.39 7.78 -4.81
CA GLY A 169 -1.01 6.80 -3.93
C GLY A 169 -2.44 7.21 -3.57
N ALA A 170 -3.21 6.25 -3.06
CA ALA A 170 -4.60 6.44 -2.66
C ALA A 170 -4.77 7.32 -1.40
N GLY A 171 -3.71 7.49 -0.62
CA GLY A 171 -3.78 8.11 0.70
C GLY A 171 -4.63 7.29 1.67
N ALA A 172 -5.35 7.99 2.57
CA ALA A 172 -6.24 7.37 3.54
C ALA A 172 -7.48 6.74 2.87
N GLN A 173 -7.73 5.47 3.17
CA GLN A 173 -8.93 4.75 2.72
C GLN A 173 -9.66 4.10 3.90
N PRO A 174 -10.36 4.87 4.77
CA PRO A 174 -11.01 4.33 5.97
C PRO A 174 -11.99 3.18 5.72
N SER A 175 -12.59 3.12 4.52
CA SER A 175 -13.46 2.01 4.10
C SER A 175 -12.73 0.68 3.95
N LEU A 176 -11.42 0.70 3.68
CA LEU A 176 -10.56 -0.48 3.54
C LEU A 176 -9.84 -0.86 4.85
N ALA A 177 -10.03 -0.09 5.92
CA ALA A 177 -9.38 -0.34 7.21
C ALA A 177 -9.69 -1.75 7.74
N ALA A 178 -10.90 -2.25 7.48
CA ALA A 178 -11.27 -3.64 7.75
C ALA A 178 -11.09 -4.08 9.22
N PHE A 179 -11.30 -3.17 10.17
CA PHE A 179 -11.25 -3.52 11.59
C PHE A 179 -12.25 -4.64 11.93
N PRO A 180 -11.94 -5.50 12.92
CA PRO A 180 -12.89 -6.51 13.40
C PRO A 180 -14.24 -5.88 13.80
N ALA A 181 -15.31 -6.66 13.70
CA ALA A 181 -16.60 -6.25 14.22
C ALA A 181 -16.49 -5.87 15.71
N ASN A 182 -17.22 -4.85 16.15
CA ASN A 182 -17.17 -4.27 17.50
C ASN A 182 -15.86 -3.56 17.88
N HIS A 183 -14.90 -3.43 16.95
CA HIS A 183 -13.73 -2.61 17.21
C HIS A 183 -14.12 -1.15 17.41
N ARG A 184 -13.53 -0.48 18.42
CA ARG A 184 -13.88 0.90 18.82
C ARG A 184 -13.66 1.95 17.72
N ALA A 185 -12.88 1.63 16.69
CA ALA A 185 -12.72 2.52 15.53
C ALA A 185 -14.04 2.77 14.81
N TRP A 186 -14.94 1.77 14.74
CA TRP A 186 -16.19 1.90 14.01
C TRP A 186 -17.15 2.95 14.57
N SER A 187 -16.95 3.43 15.79
CA SER A 187 -17.72 4.55 16.38
C SER A 187 -16.98 5.90 16.31
N GLN A 188 -15.79 5.95 15.71
CA GLN A 188 -14.96 7.15 15.64
C GLN A 188 -14.82 7.63 14.19
N ALA A 189 -14.71 8.94 14.01
CA ALA A 189 -14.35 9.50 12.70
C ALA A 189 -12.91 9.10 12.34
N PRO A 190 -12.60 8.80 11.06
CA PRO A 190 -13.51 8.82 9.90
C PRO A 190 -14.26 7.50 9.64
N TRP A 191 -13.99 6.43 10.39
CA TRP A 191 -14.51 5.08 10.10
C TRP A 191 -16.02 4.94 10.37
N ASN A 192 -16.58 5.77 11.23
CA ASN A 192 -18.02 5.81 11.49
C ASN A 192 -18.87 6.12 10.24
N ALA A 193 -18.31 6.74 9.20
CA ALA A 193 -18.97 6.91 7.90
C ALA A 193 -19.15 5.59 7.12
N PHE A 194 -18.46 4.53 7.54
CA PHE A 194 -18.45 3.21 6.90
C PHE A 194 -18.96 2.10 7.82
N SER A 195 -19.58 2.46 8.95
CA SER A 195 -20.10 1.53 9.93
C SER A 195 -21.62 1.60 10.08
N THR A 196 -22.19 0.54 10.65
CA THR A 196 -23.55 0.52 11.20
C THR A 196 -23.46 0.16 12.67
N CYS A 197 -24.23 0.85 13.50
CA CYS A 197 -24.25 0.61 14.93
C CYS A 197 -25.64 0.15 15.37
N THR A 198 -25.71 -0.98 16.07
CA THR A 198 -26.94 -1.41 16.74
C THR A 198 -27.05 -0.72 18.09
N ASN A 199 -28.10 0.08 18.28
CA ASN A 199 -28.53 0.46 19.61
C ASN A 199 -29.35 -0.70 20.19
N PRO A 200 -28.97 -1.30 21.33
CA PRO A 200 -29.83 -2.24 22.00
C PRO A 200 -31.11 -1.50 22.39
N ARG A 201 -32.22 -1.79 21.70
CA ARG A 201 -33.53 -1.21 22.02
C ARG A 201 -33.81 -1.50 23.49
N ARG A 202 -34.02 -0.43 24.27
CA ARG A 202 -34.55 -0.36 25.65
C ARG A 202 -34.97 -1.72 26.24
N ALA A 203 -34.01 -2.56 26.59
CA ALA A 203 -34.22 -3.57 27.62
C ALA A 203 -33.92 -2.85 28.92
N ALA A 204 -34.98 -2.35 29.55
CA ALA A 204 -34.90 -1.76 30.87
C ALA A 204 -34.25 -2.78 31.83
N ARG A 205 -32.95 -2.57 32.16
CA ARG A 205 -32.26 -2.89 33.43
C ARG A 205 -30.74 -3.07 33.35
N ASP A 206 -30.12 -3.05 32.16
CA ASP A 206 -28.65 -3.16 32.07
C ASP A 206 -28.01 -1.82 31.70
N PHE A 207 -27.38 -1.16 32.67
CA PHE A 207 -26.76 0.17 32.55
C PHE A 207 -25.44 0.18 31.75
N GLU A 208 -25.12 -0.90 31.03
CA GLU A 208 -23.76 -1.13 30.51
C GLU A 208 -23.68 -1.72 29.08
N LYS A 209 -24.76 -1.75 28.30
CA LYS A 209 -24.66 -2.19 26.90
C LYS A 209 -24.15 -1.07 26.01
N ARG A 210 -22.82 -1.00 25.88
CA ARG A 210 -22.11 -0.13 24.93
C ARG A 210 -22.64 -0.36 23.52
N GLN A 211 -22.80 0.72 22.76
CA GLN A 211 -23.15 0.70 21.34
C GLN A 211 -22.19 -0.25 20.59
N SER A 212 -22.75 -1.26 19.92
CA SER A 212 -22.01 -2.21 19.11
C SER A 212 -22.02 -1.71 17.66
N CYS A 213 -20.83 -1.43 17.13
CA CYS A 213 -20.64 -0.94 15.77
C CYS A 213 -19.78 -1.93 14.97
N GLY A 214 -20.14 -2.17 13.73
CA GLY A 214 -19.36 -2.96 12.78
C GLY A 214 -19.40 -2.34 11.39
N PRO A 215 -18.65 -2.87 10.41
CA PRO A 215 -18.66 -2.35 9.06
C PRO A 215 -20.07 -2.46 8.46
N ARG A 216 -20.51 -1.45 7.70
CA ARG A 216 -21.85 -1.43 7.09
C ARG A 216 -22.02 -2.44 5.95
N GLN A 217 -20.91 -2.97 5.44
CA GLN A 217 -20.84 -4.00 4.42
C GLN A 217 -19.54 -4.81 4.57
N SER A 218 -19.42 -5.92 3.86
CA SER A 218 -18.21 -6.77 3.96
C SER A 218 -16.97 -6.07 3.43
N ASN A 219 -15.79 -6.47 3.92
CA ASN A 219 -14.51 -5.97 3.41
C ASN A 219 -14.33 -6.27 1.92
N VAL A 220 -14.80 -7.43 1.46
CA VAL A 220 -14.81 -7.82 0.04
C VAL A 220 -15.63 -6.85 -0.80
N GLN A 221 -16.79 -6.39 -0.33
CA GLN A 221 -17.59 -5.39 -1.04
C GLN A 221 -16.86 -4.05 -1.13
N PHE A 222 -16.32 -3.55 -0.02
CA PHE A 222 -15.51 -2.32 -0.04
C PHE A 222 -14.32 -2.41 -0.98
N ALA A 223 -13.60 -3.53 -0.96
CA ALA A 223 -12.49 -3.79 -1.85
C ALA A 223 -12.91 -3.83 -3.33
N ASN A 224 -13.97 -4.57 -3.68
CA ASN A 224 -14.48 -4.64 -5.05
C ASN A 224 -14.90 -3.26 -5.56
N GLU A 225 -15.63 -2.48 -4.77
CA GLU A 225 -16.00 -1.11 -5.12
C GLU A 225 -14.76 -0.23 -5.33
N TYR A 226 -13.75 -0.37 -4.48
CA TYR A 226 -12.51 0.39 -4.58
C TYR A 226 -11.73 0.03 -5.85
N MET A 227 -11.51 -1.27 -6.09
CA MET A 227 -10.79 -1.78 -7.26
C MET A 227 -11.49 -1.36 -8.56
N ALA A 228 -12.82 -1.51 -8.63
CA ALA A 228 -13.62 -1.12 -9.78
C ALA A 228 -13.54 0.39 -10.08
N ARG A 229 -13.66 1.26 -9.04
CA ARG A 229 -13.56 2.72 -9.21
C ARG A 229 -12.19 3.18 -9.72
N ASN A 230 -11.14 2.43 -9.44
CA ASN A 230 -9.76 2.79 -9.77
C ASN A 230 -9.18 2.01 -10.97
N ASN A 231 -9.98 1.17 -11.64
CA ASN A 231 -9.55 0.33 -12.76
C ASN A 231 -8.31 -0.54 -12.44
N LEU A 232 -8.33 -1.19 -11.27
CA LEU A 232 -7.23 -2.01 -10.75
C LEU A 232 -7.34 -3.49 -11.13
#